data_AF-A0A7K2WHJ8-F1
#
_entry.id   AF-A0A7K2WHJ8-F1
#
_cell.length_a   1.000
_cell.length_b   1.000
_cell.length_c   1.000
_cell.angle_alpha   90.00
_cell.angle_beta   90.00
_cell.angle_gamma   90.00
#
_symmetry.space_group_name_H-M   'P 1'
#
loop_
_entity.id
_entity.type
_entity.pdbx_description
1 polymer ?
#
loop_
_entity_poly.entity_id
_entity_poly.type
_entity_poly.pdbx_seq_one_letter_code
_entity_poly.pdbx_strand_id
1 'polypeptide(L)'
;MTPSAAVLPPVAADVAAAALDLLPVRLRKRVDGAVAKVAGWPVEATDDGVLVRVADDTVVTLRLTAGIVAEAADAVCGCLLAPACLHRAAVLSSAPLAA
;
A
#
# COMPACT_ATOMS: atom_id res chain seq x y z
N MET A 1 20.49 2.88 14.65
CA MET A 1 20.48 2.34 13.28
C MET A 1 19.41 3.08 12.51
N THR A 2 19.78 3.90 11.55
CA THR A 2 18.80 4.56 10.66
C THR A 2 18.29 3.49 9.70
N PRO A 3 16.98 3.18 9.65
CA PRO A 3 16.50 2.28 8.62
C PRO A 3 16.79 2.91 7.25
N SER A 4 17.38 2.13 6.35
CA SER A 4 17.48 2.48 4.94
C SER A 4 16.07 2.79 4.42
N ALA A 5 15.90 3.87 3.65
CA ALA A 5 14.64 4.12 2.96
C ALA A 5 14.32 2.89 2.11
N ALA A 6 13.29 2.15 2.52
CA ALA A 6 12.89 0.93 1.81
C ALA A 6 12.07 1.32 0.57
N VAL A 7 12.13 0.51 -0.47
CA VAL A 7 11.26 0.67 -1.64
C VAL A 7 10.00 -0.17 -1.47
N LEU A 8 8.93 0.18 -2.18
CA LEU A 8 7.74 -0.64 -2.19
C LEU A 8 8.05 -2.02 -2.82
N PRO A 9 7.62 -3.12 -2.18
CA PRO A 9 7.81 -4.46 -2.71
C PRO A 9 6.87 -4.72 -3.90
N PRO A 10 7.16 -5.72 -4.74
CA PRO A 10 6.23 -6.13 -5.78
C PRO A 10 4.90 -6.65 -5.22
N VAL A 11 3.82 -6.40 -5.95
CA VAL A 11 2.45 -6.78 -5.58
C VAL A 11 1.84 -7.62 -6.69
N ALA A 12 1.06 -8.64 -6.33
CA ALA A 12 0.27 -9.39 -7.31
C ALA A 12 -0.78 -8.48 -7.97
N ALA A 13 -0.93 -8.59 -9.30
CA ALA A 13 -1.76 -7.65 -10.07
C ALA A 13 -3.24 -7.65 -9.65
N ASP A 14 -3.75 -8.81 -9.26
CA ASP A 14 -5.11 -9.00 -8.73
C ASP A 14 -5.30 -8.35 -7.36
N VAL A 15 -4.29 -8.34 -6.48
CA VAL A 15 -4.32 -7.62 -5.20
C VAL A 15 -4.44 -6.11 -5.42
N ALA A 16 -3.65 -5.55 -6.35
CA ALA A 16 -3.74 -4.14 -6.70
C ALA A 16 -5.12 -3.79 -7.31
N ALA A 17 -5.63 -4.62 -8.22
CA ALA A 17 -6.94 -4.44 -8.83
C ALA A 17 -8.09 -4.56 -7.79
N ALA A 18 -8.05 -5.55 -6.91
CA ALA A 18 -9.08 -5.75 -5.88
C ALA A 18 -9.13 -4.58 -4.89
N ALA A 19 -7.99 -4.01 -4.52
CA ALA A 19 -7.96 -2.82 -3.66
C ALA A 19 -8.64 -1.61 -4.30
N LEU A 20 -8.50 -1.49 -5.62
CA LEU A 20 -9.12 -0.47 -6.44
C LEU A 20 -10.64 -0.68 -6.55
N ASP A 21 -11.10 -1.91 -6.78
CA ASP A 21 -12.51 -2.25 -6.95
C ASP A 21 -13.32 -2.12 -5.66
N LEU A 22 -12.67 -2.24 -4.50
CA LEU A 22 -13.30 -2.00 -3.20
C LEU A 22 -13.60 -0.52 -2.91
N LEU A 23 -13.06 0.42 -3.70
CA LEU A 23 -13.24 1.85 -3.42
C LEU A 23 -14.65 2.33 -3.78
N PRO A 24 -15.33 3.05 -2.86
CA PRO A 24 -16.51 3.84 -3.22
C PRO A 24 -16.17 4.85 -4.34
N VAL A 25 -17.13 5.11 -5.22
CA VAL A 25 -16.97 6.00 -6.40
C VAL A 25 -16.27 7.32 -6.08
N ARG A 26 -16.59 7.94 -4.93
CA ARG A 26 -15.97 9.20 -4.48
C ARG A 26 -14.46 9.09 -4.25
N LEU A 27 -13.98 7.96 -3.73
CA LEU A 27 -12.57 7.71 -3.46
C LEU A 27 -11.84 7.22 -4.71
N ARG A 28 -12.52 6.43 -5.56
CA ARG A 28 -11.96 5.96 -6.83
C ARG A 28 -11.51 7.12 -7.73
N LYS A 29 -12.26 8.22 -7.75
CA LYS A 29 -11.90 9.47 -8.45
C LYS A 29 -10.67 10.21 -7.89
N ARG A 30 -10.15 9.80 -6.73
CA ARG A 30 -9.02 10.46 -6.04
C ARG A 30 -7.74 9.64 -6.09
N VAL A 31 -7.78 8.43 -6.68
CA VAL A 31 -6.66 7.48 -6.70
C VAL A 31 -5.41 8.10 -7.31
N ASP A 32 -5.49 8.67 -8.50
CA ASP A 32 -4.31 9.20 -9.19
C ASP A 32 -3.61 10.30 -8.37
N GLY A 33 -4.40 11.19 -7.76
CA GLY A 33 -3.88 12.24 -6.89
C GLY A 33 -3.29 11.73 -5.57
N ALA A 34 -3.67 10.53 -5.13
CA ALA A 34 -3.07 9.85 -3.98
C ALA A 34 -1.80 9.09 -4.38
N VAL A 35 -1.82 8.37 -5.51
CA VAL A 35 -0.66 7.67 -6.10
C VAL A 35 0.51 8.64 -6.31
N ALA A 36 0.25 9.84 -6.81
CA ALA A 36 1.28 10.88 -6.99
C ALA A 36 1.97 11.32 -5.68
N LYS A 37 1.35 11.09 -4.51
CA LYS A 37 1.92 11.44 -3.20
C LYS A 37 2.76 10.33 -2.59
N VAL A 38 2.61 9.09 -3.05
CA VAL A 38 3.23 7.91 -2.43
C VAL A 38 4.76 8.03 -2.40
N ALA A 39 5.38 8.63 -3.43
CA ALA A 39 6.82 8.83 -3.48
C ALA A 39 7.37 9.71 -2.34
N GLY A 40 6.53 10.51 -1.69
CA GLY A 40 6.88 11.32 -0.53
C GLY A 40 6.58 10.65 0.82
N TRP A 41 5.95 9.48 0.83
CA TRP A 41 5.63 8.77 2.06
C TRP A 41 6.83 7.96 2.57
N PRO A 42 7.21 8.10 3.85
CA PRO A 42 8.26 7.26 4.43
C PRO A 42 7.89 5.78 4.35
N VAL A 43 8.86 4.97 3.92
CA VAL A 43 8.75 3.51 3.88
C VAL A 43 9.85 2.91 4.78
N GLU A 44 9.41 2.13 5.75
CA GLU A 44 10.25 1.50 6.76
C GLU A 44 10.23 -0.03 6.53
N ALA A 45 11.40 -0.65 6.40
CA ALA A 45 11.50 -2.11 6.32
C ALA A 45 11.20 -2.76 7.68
N THR A 46 10.61 -3.96 7.64
CA THR A 46 10.35 -4.84 8.79
C THR A 46 10.84 -6.25 8.48
N ASP A 47 10.78 -7.15 9.45
CA ASP A 47 11.23 -8.54 9.27
C ASP A 47 10.41 -9.32 8.23
N ASP A 48 9.13 -8.97 8.05
CA ASP A 48 8.18 -9.67 7.18
C ASP A 48 7.57 -8.79 6.07
N GLY A 49 8.11 -7.59 5.85
CA GLY A 49 7.67 -6.69 4.77
C GLY A 49 8.01 -5.22 5.00
N VAL A 50 7.06 -4.32 4.73
CA VAL A 50 7.27 -2.86 4.89
C VAL A 50 6.08 -2.15 5.53
N LEU A 51 6.37 -1.02 6.18
CA LEU A 51 5.40 -0.05 6.68
C LEU A 51 5.51 1.25 5.87
N VAL A 52 4.38 1.77 5.40
CA VAL A 52 4.29 3.04 4.68
C VAL A 52 3.52 4.03 5.53
N ARG A 53 4.17 5.12 5.98
CA ARG A 53 3.54 6.16 6.79
C ARG A 53 2.85 7.19 5.90
N VAL A 54 1.53 7.12 5.82
CA VAL A 54 0.72 7.96 4.91
C VAL A 54 0.19 9.23 5.57
N ALA A 55 0.09 9.22 6.91
CA ALA A 55 -0.21 10.35 7.78
C ALA A 55 0.36 10.07 9.19
N ASP A 56 0.33 11.05 10.10
CA ASP A 56 0.92 10.94 11.44
C ASP A 56 0.45 9.67 12.19
N ASP A 57 -0.86 9.42 12.19
CA ASP A 57 -1.48 8.26 12.86
C ASP A 57 -1.98 7.18 11.88
N THR A 58 -1.50 7.17 10.63
CA THR A 58 -1.95 6.17 9.65
C THR A 58 -0.78 5.51 8.95
N VAL A 59 -0.73 4.19 9.05
CA VAL A 59 0.26 3.33 8.42
C VAL A 59 -0.45 2.31 7.52
N VAL A 60 0.14 2.07 6.35
CA VAL A 60 -0.17 0.90 5.52
C VAL A 60 0.93 -0.13 5.74
N THR A 61 0.56 -1.30 6.24
CA THR A 61 1.45 -2.46 6.40
C THR A 61 1.30 -3.36 5.19
N LEU A 62 2.43 -3.73 4.59
CA LEU A 62 2.52 -4.72 3.52
C LEU A 62 3.35 -5.90 4.03
N ARG A 63 2.74 -7.07 4.14
CA ARG A 63 3.43 -8.33 4.44
C ARG A 63 3.81 -9.04 3.15
N LEU A 64 4.90 -9.80 3.19
CA LEU A 64 5.43 -10.49 2.03
C LEU A 64 5.31 -12.00 2.19
N THR A 65 4.74 -12.62 1.17
CA THR A 65 4.77 -14.07 0.96
C THR A 65 5.66 -14.33 -0.24
N ALA A 66 6.75 -15.07 -0.05
CA ALA A 66 7.75 -15.33 -1.08
C ALA A 66 8.29 -14.06 -1.78
N GLY A 67 8.40 -12.95 -1.04
CA GLY A 67 8.97 -11.68 -1.51
C GLY A 67 7.99 -10.72 -2.20
N ILE A 68 6.71 -11.08 -2.28
CA ILE A 68 5.65 -10.23 -2.87
C ILE A 68 4.46 -10.07 -1.92
N VAL A 69 3.67 -9.03 -2.10
CA VAL A 69 2.32 -8.95 -1.52
C VAL A 69 1.40 -9.83 -2.35
N ALA A 70 1.16 -11.05 -1.87
CA ALA A 70 0.47 -12.10 -2.63
C ALA A 70 -1.05 -12.04 -2.43
N GLU A 71 -1.52 -11.68 -1.24
CA GLU A 71 -2.93 -11.72 -0.88
C GLU A 71 -3.46 -10.35 -0.45
N ALA A 72 -4.76 -10.11 -0.62
CA ALA A 72 -5.38 -8.85 -0.19
C ALA A 72 -5.27 -8.61 1.32
N ALA A 73 -5.17 -9.68 2.11
CA ALA A 73 -4.97 -9.62 3.56
C ALA A 73 -3.56 -9.20 3.97
N ASP A 74 -2.58 -9.31 3.07
CA ASP A 74 -1.20 -8.88 3.31
C ASP A 74 -1.05 -7.36 3.27
N ALA A 75 -2.06 -6.64 2.76
CA ALA A 75 -2.08 -5.19 2.70
C ALA A 75 -3.14 -4.60 3.64
N VAL A 76 -2.69 -4.11 4.80
CA VAL A 76 -3.57 -3.58 5.85
C VAL A 76 -3.30 -2.10 6.05
N CYS A 77 -4.36 -1.29 6.10
CA CYS A 77 -4.25 0.12 6.46
C CYS A 77 -4.88 0.34 7.84
N GLY A 78 -4.21 1.09 8.71
CA GLY A 78 -4.73 1.42 10.05
C GLY A 78 -5.82 2.49 10.07
N CYS A 79 -6.24 3.05 8.92
CA CYS A 79 -7.28 4.07 8.90
C CYS A 79 -8.68 3.49 9.09
N LEU A 80 -9.61 4.30 9.59
CA LEU A 80 -11.01 3.93 9.83
C LEU A 80 -11.80 3.46 8.60
N LEU A 81 -11.30 3.74 7.39
CA LEU A 81 -11.95 3.35 6.13
C LEU A 81 -11.43 2.02 5.57
N ALA A 82 -10.48 1.38 6.24
CA ALA A 82 -9.98 0.08 5.80
C ALA A 82 -11.12 -0.97 5.83
N PRO A 83 -11.14 -1.93 4.88
CA PRO A 83 -10.18 -2.13 3.78
C PRO A 83 -10.39 -1.19 2.58
N ALA A 84 -11.55 -0.55 2.45
CA ALA A 84 -11.95 0.28 1.30
C ALA A 84 -11.40 1.72 1.37
N CYS A 85 -10.10 1.87 1.59
CA CYS A 85 -9.47 3.18 1.80
C CYS A 85 -8.54 3.61 0.65
N LEU A 86 -8.45 4.93 0.45
CA LEU A 86 -7.59 5.54 -0.58
C LEU A 86 -6.10 5.25 -0.34
N HIS A 87 -5.66 5.20 0.93
CA HIS A 87 -4.26 4.97 1.29
C HIS A 87 -3.76 3.62 0.80
N ARG A 88 -4.48 2.54 1.13
CA ARG A 88 -4.11 1.19 0.70
C ARG A 88 -4.11 1.07 -0.82
N ALA A 89 -5.16 1.57 -1.47
CA ALA A 89 -5.25 1.52 -2.92
C ALA A 89 -4.10 2.29 -3.60
N ALA A 90 -3.75 3.47 -3.08
CA ALA A 90 -2.64 4.26 -3.60
C ALA A 90 -1.30 3.55 -3.44
N VAL A 91 -1.00 3.01 -2.25
CA VAL A 91 0.24 2.26 -1.99
C VAL A 91 0.36 1.06 -2.95
N LEU A 92 -0.70 0.25 -3.08
CA LEU A 92 -0.68 -0.93 -3.95
C LEU A 92 -0.61 -0.57 -5.43
N SER A 93 -1.19 0.56 -5.84
CA SER A 93 -1.15 1.04 -7.23
C SER A 93 0.19 1.70 -7.59
N SER A 94 0.99 2.12 -6.60
CA SER A 94 2.33 2.68 -6.79
C SER A 94 3.43 1.64 -6.73
N ALA A 95 3.14 0.44 -6.23
CA ALA A 95 4.11 -0.65 -6.13
C ALA A 95 4.40 -1.27 -7.50
N PRO A 96 5.61 -1.82 -7.72
CA PRO A 96 5.87 -2.62 -8.92
C PRO A 96 4.95 -3.86 -8.93
N LEU A 97 4.62 -4.35 -10.12
CA LEU A 97 3.87 -5.59 -10.25
C LEU A 97 4.80 -6.79 -10.21
N ALA A 98 4.39 -7.85 -9.53
CA ALA A 98 5.03 -9.16 -9.64
C ALA A 98 4.87 -9.70 -11.07
N ALA A 99 5.87 -10.48 -11.52
CA ALA A 99 5.88 -11.12 -12.83
C ALA A 99 5.05 -12.41 -12.85
#